data_AF-A0A3R6N6P1-F1
#
_entry.id   AF-A0A3R6N6P1-F1
#
_cell.length_a   1.000
_cell.length_b   1.000
_cell.length_c   1.000
_cell.angle_alpha   90.00
_cell.angle_beta   90.00
_cell.angle_gamma   90.00
#
_symmetry.space_group_name_H-M   'P 1'
#
loop_
_entity.id
_entity.type
_entity.pdbx_description
1 polymer ?
#
loop_
_entity_poly.entity_id
_entity_poly.type
_entity_poly.pdbx_seq_one_letter_code
_entity_poly.pdbx_strand_id
1 'polypeptide(L)'
;MVGSRLISGGTFYFVRDIDAILRAGGGDGTNKKDLTLDLQGHKVKALDLQDCPYNSVTIKNGTIEGIGEVIATKGPTVLILDSVTTGGGVVNNLFTLTVKGDCVFQHQVKFLGKTQLQGGTFQCGINAELGEEALALLADGYAFADADSDEILNVSNVDIPDRAVKVVEHTDQYHNGKCACGRVCDHAGKVDSAGYCTRCHMLVEAFETGGKRYTSLENALTAAQDGDTITLRGPLDIENAEPIEISKNIILNLNGHTLSKSAENALLRILGSNVAIMNGKVLSTCTSKPATAVEVGKFDHTGAKLTLDNVTLEGSVGGGIGSGGTGLSIVPGTKLW
;
A
#
# COMPACT_ATOMS: atom_id res chain seq x y z
N MET A 1 3.40 10.44 -44.24
CA MET A 1 2.46 9.34 -44.54
C MET A 1 2.46 9.12 -46.05
N VAL A 2 2.58 7.88 -46.53
CA VAL A 2 2.32 7.56 -47.95
C VAL A 2 1.12 6.61 -47.96
N GLY A 3 0.01 7.03 -48.56
CA GLY A 3 -1.28 6.33 -48.40
C GLY A 3 -1.72 6.31 -46.94
N SER A 4 -2.15 5.14 -46.43
CA SER A 4 -2.56 4.93 -45.02
C SER A 4 -1.46 4.31 -44.14
N ARG A 5 -0.17 4.44 -44.55
CA ARG A 5 0.97 3.80 -43.88
C ARG A 5 1.91 4.79 -43.17
N LEU A 6 2.35 4.41 -41.97
CA LEU A 6 3.33 5.11 -41.14
C LEU A 6 4.72 4.49 -41.32
N ILE A 7 5.59 5.16 -42.09
CA ILE A 7 6.84 4.57 -42.64
C ILE A 7 8.11 5.14 -42.01
N SER A 8 7.99 6.10 -41.09
CA SER A 8 9.11 6.70 -40.37
C SER A 8 8.73 6.98 -38.92
N GLY A 9 9.69 6.89 -37.99
CA GLY A 9 9.51 7.35 -36.61
C GLY A 9 9.38 8.88 -36.50
N GLY A 10 9.12 9.39 -35.30
CA GLY A 10 8.89 10.81 -35.02
C GLY A 10 7.44 11.12 -34.67
N THR A 11 7.06 12.41 -34.73
CA THR A 11 5.70 12.87 -34.40
C THR A 11 4.89 13.18 -35.65
N PHE A 12 3.69 12.64 -35.73
CA PHE A 12 2.70 12.93 -36.77
C PHE A 12 1.53 13.68 -36.16
N TYR A 13 1.19 14.82 -36.77
CA TYR A 13 0.05 15.64 -36.40
C TYR A 13 -1.07 15.42 -37.41
N PHE A 14 -2.25 15.08 -36.92
CA PHE A 14 -3.44 14.93 -37.74
C PHE A 14 -4.10 16.29 -37.89
N VAL A 15 -4.64 16.55 -39.08
CA VAL A 15 -5.28 17.83 -39.44
C VAL A 15 -6.73 17.64 -39.92
N ARG A 16 -7.22 16.41 -39.85
CA ARG A 16 -8.58 16.00 -40.22
C ARG A 16 -8.86 14.60 -39.71
N ASP A 17 -10.14 14.27 -39.68
CA ASP A 17 -10.61 12.91 -39.41
C ASP A 17 -10.19 11.93 -40.51
N ILE A 18 -9.97 10.68 -40.10
CA ILE A 18 -9.55 9.58 -40.98
C ILE A 18 -10.52 8.41 -40.80
N ASP A 19 -11.42 8.23 -41.75
CA ASP A 19 -12.28 7.05 -41.86
C ASP A 19 -11.55 5.90 -42.59
N ALA A 20 -10.36 5.55 -42.10
CA ALA A 20 -9.57 4.44 -42.59
C ALA A 20 -8.80 3.79 -41.44
N ILE A 21 -8.49 2.51 -41.61
CA ILE A 21 -7.56 1.81 -40.71
C ILE A 21 -6.15 2.31 -41.02
N LEU A 22 -5.52 2.93 -40.04
CA LEU A 22 -4.14 3.38 -40.12
C LEU A 22 -3.22 2.23 -39.76
N ARG A 23 -2.26 1.93 -40.64
CA ARG A 23 -1.34 0.80 -40.45
C ARG A 23 0.08 1.28 -40.20
N ALA A 24 0.69 0.82 -39.12
CA ALA A 24 2.12 0.97 -38.90
C ALA A 24 2.87 -0.23 -39.50
N GLY A 25 3.87 0.01 -40.34
CA GLY A 25 4.68 -1.06 -40.95
C GLY A 25 5.25 -0.72 -42.33
N GLY A 26 6.31 -1.44 -42.71
CA GLY A 26 6.95 -1.37 -44.04
C GLY A 26 8.29 -0.62 -44.13
N GLY A 27 8.93 -0.27 -43.01
CA GLY A 27 10.28 0.31 -42.96
C GLY A 27 11.36 -0.74 -42.74
N ASP A 28 12.62 -0.42 -43.08
CA ASP A 28 13.78 -1.28 -42.85
C ASP A 28 13.99 -1.52 -41.34
N GLY A 29 13.88 -2.77 -40.91
CA GLY A 29 13.86 -3.19 -39.49
C GLY A 29 15.16 -2.98 -38.71
N THR A 30 16.00 -2.01 -39.08
CA THR A 30 17.36 -1.82 -38.57
C THR A 30 17.47 -0.68 -37.55
N ASN A 31 16.47 0.20 -37.43
CA ASN A 31 16.46 1.29 -36.44
C ASN A 31 15.08 1.44 -35.76
N LYS A 32 14.90 0.78 -34.61
CA LYS A 32 13.69 0.95 -33.78
C LYS A 32 13.64 2.40 -33.27
N LYS A 33 12.65 3.17 -33.73
CA LYS A 33 12.40 4.56 -33.32
C LYS A 33 11.13 4.64 -32.49
N ASP A 34 10.96 5.75 -31.78
CA ASP A 34 9.68 6.07 -31.15
C ASP A 34 8.75 6.76 -32.15
N LEU A 35 7.47 6.46 -32.04
CA LEU A 35 6.40 7.04 -32.85
C LEU A 35 5.42 7.77 -31.95
N THR A 36 5.06 9.01 -32.32
CA THR A 36 3.96 9.74 -31.69
C THR A 36 2.90 10.06 -32.75
N LEU A 37 1.67 9.67 -32.47
CA LEU A 37 0.47 10.02 -33.23
C LEU A 37 -0.33 11.03 -32.42
N ASP A 38 -0.22 12.30 -32.78
CA ASP A 38 -0.99 13.36 -32.18
C ASP A 38 -2.24 13.62 -33.04
N LEU A 39 -3.38 13.15 -32.55
CA LEU A 39 -4.63 13.20 -33.29
C LEU A 39 -5.23 14.62 -33.30
N GLN A 40 -4.76 15.56 -32.46
CA GLN A 40 -5.18 16.97 -32.44
C GLN A 40 -6.71 17.18 -32.39
N GLY A 41 -7.43 16.34 -31.66
CA GLY A 41 -8.88 16.33 -31.53
C GLY A 41 -9.62 15.59 -32.63
N HIS A 42 -8.91 15.10 -33.65
CA HIS A 42 -9.50 14.38 -34.77
C HIS A 42 -9.77 12.91 -34.46
N LYS A 43 -10.61 12.32 -35.31
CA LYS A 43 -11.05 10.93 -35.22
C LYS A 43 -10.29 10.02 -36.16
N VAL A 44 -9.99 8.81 -35.69
CA VAL A 44 -9.44 7.71 -36.48
C VAL A 44 -10.31 6.47 -36.28
N LYS A 45 -10.57 5.73 -37.36
CA LYS A 45 -11.39 4.51 -37.30
C LYS A 45 -10.78 3.39 -36.46
N ALA A 46 -9.53 3.02 -36.77
CA ALA A 46 -8.79 1.99 -36.07
C ALA A 46 -7.28 2.11 -36.36
N LEU A 47 -6.48 1.55 -35.47
CA LEU A 47 -5.03 1.46 -35.59
C LEU A 47 -4.61 -0.01 -35.65
N ASP A 48 -3.87 -0.36 -36.70
CA ASP A 48 -3.23 -1.65 -36.86
C ASP A 48 -1.71 -1.48 -36.74
N LEU A 49 -1.19 -1.91 -35.60
CA LEU A 49 0.21 -1.83 -35.18
C LEU A 49 0.82 -3.25 -35.06
N GLN A 50 0.28 -4.27 -35.73
CA GLN A 50 0.76 -5.65 -35.60
C GLN A 50 2.23 -5.82 -36.05
N ASP A 51 2.60 -5.25 -37.19
CA ASP A 51 3.96 -5.33 -37.76
C ASP A 51 4.78 -4.07 -37.49
N CYS A 52 4.52 -3.44 -36.34
CA CYS A 52 5.09 -2.15 -36.00
C CYS A 52 6.58 -2.27 -35.60
N PRO A 53 7.51 -1.63 -36.33
CA PRO A 53 8.95 -1.72 -36.05
C PRO A 53 9.44 -0.79 -34.92
N TYR A 54 8.53 -0.04 -34.29
CA TYR A 54 8.85 0.99 -33.29
C TYR A 54 9.06 0.40 -31.90
N ASN A 55 9.93 1.01 -31.08
CA ASN A 55 10.10 0.61 -29.68
C ASN A 55 8.87 0.96 -28.86
N SER A 56 8.42 2.21 -29.01
CA SER A 56 7.24 2.72 -28.36
C SER A 56 6.34 3.44 -29.37
N VAL A 57 5.03 3.39 -29.11
CA VAL A 57 4.03 4.18 -29.81
C VAL A 57 3.25 4.98 -28.78
N THR A 58 3.22 6.30 -28.96
CA THR A 58 2.37 7.21 -28.18
C THR A 58 1.22 7.67 -29.06
N ILE A 59 -0.02 7.58 -28.57
CA ILE A 59 -1.19 8.15 -29.22
C ILE A 59 -1.76 9.18 -28.26
N LYS A 60 -2.05 10.38 -28.75
CA LYS A 60 -2.57 11.44 -27.91
C LYS A 60 -3.61 12.33 -28.57
N ASN A 61 -4.40 13.00 -27.74
CA ASN A 61 -5.33 14.07 -28.10
C ASN A 61 -6.30 13.69 -29.22
N GLY A 62 -7.17 12.70 -29.04
CA GLY A 62 -8.19 12.44 -30.07
C GLY A 62 -9.01 11.20 -29.80
N THR A 63 -9.75 10.77 -30.82
CA THR A 63 -10.73 9.69 -30.67
C THR A 63 -10.44 8.54 -31.62
N ILE A 64 -10.48 7.32 -31.10
CA ILE A 64 -10.44 6.09 -31.88
C ILE A 64 -11.82 5.45 -31.82
N GLU A 65 -12.60 5.64 -32.89
CA GLU A 65 -14.01 5.24 -32.99
C GLU A 65 -14.12 4.03 -33.92
N GLY A 66 -14.19 2.83 -33.32
CA GLY A 66 -14.42 1.57 -34.03
C GLY A 66 -15.11 0.56 -33.12
N ILE A 67 -15.69 -0.49 -33.71
CA ILE A 67 -16.38 -1.55 -32.97
C ILE A 67 -15.40 -2.70 -32.74
N GLY A 68 -15.31 -3.21 -31.51
CA GLY A 68 -14.44 -4.34 -31.16
C GLY A 68 -13.02 -3.90 -30.80
N GLU A 69 -12.01 -4.60 -31.33
CA GLU A 69 -10.59 -4.27 -31.15
C GLU A 69 -10.21 -3.08 -32.04
N VAL A 70 -9.98 -1.91 -31.43
CA VAL A 70 -9.69 -0.66 -32.15
C VAL A 70 -8.20 -0.36 -32.27
N ILE A 71 -7.38 -1.00 -31.44
CA ILE A 71 -5.93 -0.97 -31.51
C ILE A 71 -5.45 -2.42 -31.51
N ALA A 72 -5.10 -2.93 -32.70
CA ALA A 72 -4.53 -4.26 -32.85
C ALA A 72 -3.02 -4.16 -32.90
N THR A 73 -2.30 -4.88 -32.03
CA THR A 73 -0.84 -4.71 -31.93
C THR A 73 -0.13 -5.97 -31.43
N LYS A 74 1.01 -6.29 -32.05
CA LYS A 74 1.97 -7.35 -31.63
C LYS A 74 3.41 -6.81 -31.59
N GLY A 75 3.61 -5.55 -31.98
CA GLY A 75 4.89 -4.96 -32.36
C GLY A 75 5.58 -4.14 -31.28
N PRO A 76 5.13 -2.91 -30.95
CA PRO A 76 5.86 -2.09 -30.01
C PRO A 76 5.88 -2.76 -28.64
N THR A 77 7.03 -2.65 -27.97
CA THR A 77 7.14 -3.16 -26.61
C THR A 77 6.37 -2.29 -25.61
N VAL A 78 6.08 -1.03 -25.99
CA VAL A 78 5.34 -0.07 -25.16
C VAL A 78 4.29 0.69 -26.00
N LEU A 79 3.05 0.74 -25.51
CA LEU A 79 1.98 1.59 -26.04
C LEU A 79 1.56 2.60 -24.97
N ILE A 80 1.54 3.88 -25.33
CA ILE A 80 1.14 4.97 -24.43
C ILE A 80 -0.10 5.62 -25.01
N LEU A 81 -1.16 5.70 -24.21
CA LEU A 81 -2.37 6.48 -24.49
C LEU A 81 -2.35 7.71 -23.58
N ASP A 82 -2.48 8.88 -24.18
CA ASP A 82 -2.49 10.16 -23.46
C ASP A 82 -3.66 11.03 -23.93
N SER A 83 -4.68 11.16 -23.09
CA SER A 83 -5.88 11.94 -23.41
C SER A 83 -6.57 11.48 -24.69
N VAL A 84 -6.77 10.16 -24.82
CA VAL A 84 -7.42 9.50 -25.96
C VAL A 84 -8.76 8.94 -25.53
N THR A 85 -9.79 9.15 -26.35
CA THR A 85 -11.09 8.50 -26.20
C THR A 85 -11.15 7.26 -27.09
N THR A 86 -11.47 6.10 -26.52
CA THR A 86 -11.62 4.84 -27.26
C THR A 86 -13.03 4.29 -27.13
N GLY A 87 -13.68 4.07 -28.27
CA GLY A 87 -15.01 3.44 -28.37
C GLY A 87 -14.97 1.91 -28.49
N GLY A 88 -13.83 1.27 -28.23
CA GLY A 88 -13.65 -0.18 -28.35
C GLY A 88 -12.60 -0.70 -27.38
N GLY A 89 -12.47 -2.03 -27.26
CA GLY A 89 -11.53 -2.67 -26.36
C GLY A 89 -10.08 -2.50 -26.81
N VAL A 90 -9.18 -2.20 -25.87
CA VAL A 90 -7.72 -2.19 -26.07
C VAL A 90 -7.15 -3.42 -25.38
N VAL A 91 -6.77 -4.45 -26.13
CA VAL A 91 -6.39 -5.75 -25.53
C VAL A 91 -5.30 -6.46 -26.33
N ASN A 92 -4.07 -6.57 -25.79
CA ASN A 92 -3.17 -7.68 -26.11
C ASN A 92 -2.10 -7.90 -25.03
N ASN A 93 -1.59 -9.13 -24.91
CA ASN A 93 -0.67 -9.64 -23.89
C ASN A 93 0.81 -9.39 -24.23
N LEU A 94 1.11 -8.72 -25.34
CA LEU A 94 2.45 -8.71 -25.94
C LEU A 94 3.23 -7.41 -25.71
N PHE A 95 2.66 -6.44 -24.99
CA PHE A 95 3.28 -5.12 -24.78
C PHE A 95 2.95 -4.54 -23.40
N THR A 96 3.70 -3.52 -23.00
CA THR A 96 3.39 -2.72 -21.81
C THR A 96 2.46 -1.58 -22.19
N LEU A 97 1.28 -1.51 -21.57
CA LEU A 97 0.33 -0.40 -21.77
C LEU A 97 0.50 0.65 -20.67
N THR A 98 0.59 1.92 -21.06
CA THR A 98 0.51 3.05 -20.14
C THR A 98 -0.64 3.96 -20.55
N VAL A 99 -1.51 4.28 -19.59
CA VAL A 99 -2.64 5.21 -19.78
C VAL A 99 -2.39 6.45 -18.94
N LYS A 100 -2.44 7.63 -19.55
CA LYS A 100 -2.19 8.93 -18.92
C LYS A 100 -3.27 9.94 -19.28
N GLY A 101 -3.32 11.02 -18.50
CA GLY A 101 -4.23 12.14 -18.75
C GLY A 101 -5.70 11.71 -18.75
N ASP A 102 -6.52 12.45 -19.47
CA ASP A 102 -7.98 12.29 -19.47
C ASP A 102 -8.44 11.28 -20.52
N CYS A 103 -7.76 10.12 -20.62
CA CYS A 103 -8.22 9.04 -21.49
C CYS A 103 -9.63 8.59 -21.10
N VAL A 104 -10.47 8.25 -22.08
CA VAL A 104 -11.83 7.74 -21.82
C VAL A 104 -12.06 6.43 -22.55
N PHE A 105 -12.38 5.39 -21.78
CA PHE A 105 -12.77 4.08 -22.29
C PHE A 105 -14.28 3.92 -22.13
N GLN A 106 -14.98 3.88 -23.25
CA GLN A 106 -16.46 3.86 -23.26
C GLN A 106 -17.05 2.46 -23.03
N HIS A 107 -16.23 1.42 -23.08
CA HIS A 107 -16.63 0.03 -22.87
C HIS A 107 -15.70 -0.65 -21.86
N GLN A 108 -16.14 -1.80 -21.34
CA GLN A 108 -15.38 -2.58 -20.37
C GLN A 108 -14.04 -2.98 -20.99
N VAL A 109 -12.96 -2.76 -20.26
CA VAL A 109 -11.59 -3.07 -20.72
C VAL A 109 -11.06 -4.26 -19.94
N LYS A 110 -10.43 -5.21 -20.64
CA LYS A 110 -9.65 -6.28 -20.01
C LYS A 110 -8.18 -6.10 -20.33
N PHE A 111 -7.35 -6.01 -19.30
CA PHE A 111 -5.90 -5.96 -19.46
C PHE A 111 -5.33 -7.38 -19.35
N LEU A 112 -4.51 -7.78 -20.31
CA LEU A 112 -3.95 -9.13 -20.38
C LEU A 112 -2.40 -9.15 -20.35
N GLY A 113 -1.77 -7.98 -20.14
CA GLY A 113 -0.33 -7.80 -20.07
C GLY A 113 0.05 -6.77 -19.01
N LYS A 114 1.34 -6.40 -18.93
CA LYS A 114 1.81 -5.40 -17.98
C LYS A 114 1.15 -4.05 -18.28
N THR A 115 0.42 -3.53 -17.31
CA THR A 115 -0.32 -2.27 -17.43
C THR A 115 0.13 -1.31 -16.34
N GLN A 116 0.23 -0.03 -16.67
CA GLN A 116 0.55 1.05 -15.74
C GLN A 116 -0.42 2.21 -15.96
N LEU A 117 -1.53 2.18 -15.23
CA LEU A 117 -2.51 3.25 -15.26
C LEU A 117 -2.02 4.43 -14.40
N GLN A 118 -1.94 5.60 -15.02
CA GLN A 118 -1.58 6.90 -14.44
C GLN A 118 -2.71 7.92 -14.64
N GLY A 119 -3.86 7.48 -15.11
CA GLY A 119 -4.98 8.32 -15.47
C GLY A 119 -6.03 7.54 -16.26
N GLY A 120 -7.06 8.25 -16.68
CA GLY A 120 -8.15 7.74 -17.50
C GLY A 120 -9.41 7.37 -16.72
N THR A 121 -10.53 7.36 -17.44
CA THR A 121 -11.87 7.04 -16.96
C THR A 121 -12.42 5.83 -17.73
N PHE A 122 -12.92 4.85 -17.01
CA PHE A 122 -13.43 3.57 -17.50
C PHE A 122 -14.93 3.50 -17.24
N GLN A 123 -15.73 3.91 -18.23
CA GLN A 123 -17.18 4.13 -18.08
C GLN A 123 -17.96 2.85 -17.79
N CYS A 124 -17.47 1.71 -18.29
CA CYS A 124 -18.07 0.40 -18.04
C CYS A 124 -17.10 -0.54 -17.31
N GLY A 125 -16.19 0.03 -16.50
CA GLY A 125 -15.30 -0.73 -15.62
C GLY A 125 -14.15 -1.46 -16.29
N ILE A 126 -13.42 -2.19 -15.44
CA ILE A 126 -12.19 -2.92 -15.78
C ILE A 126 -12.36 -4.37 -15.35
N ASN A 127 -12.24 -5.30 -16.30
CA ASN A 127 -12.27 -6.72 -16.04
C ASN A 127 -10.93 -7.18 -15.42
N ALA A 128 -10.84 -7.07 -14.10
CA ALA A 128 -9.76 -7.54 -13.24
C ALA A 128 -10.34 -8.06 -11.92
N GLU A 129 -9.72 -9.05 -11.29
CA GLU A 129 -10.17 -9.51 -9.98
C GLU A 129 -9.91 -8.46 -8.88
N LEU A 130 -10.66 -8.59 -7.78
CA LEU A 130 -10.52 -7.76 -6.59
C LEU A 130 -9.11 -7.82 -5.98
N GLY A 131 -8.73 -6.75 -5.29
CA GLY A 131 -7.52 -6.69 -4.50
C GLY A 131 -6.26 -6.57 -5.35
N GLU A 132 -5.35 -7.54 -5.23
CA GLU A 132 -3.99 -7.47 -5.79
C GLU A 132 -3.99 -7.36 -7.32
N GLU A 133 -4.90 -8.03 -8.03
CA GLU A 133 -4.96 -7.96 -9.50
C GLU A 133 -5.34 -6.56 -9.98
N ALA A 134 -6.39 -5.97 -9.41
CA ALA A 134 -6.76 -4.59 -9.67
C ALA A 134 -5.62 -3.62 -9.30
N LEU A 135 -5.01 -3.78 -8.12
CA LEU A 135 -3.92 -2.91 -7.66
C LEU A 135 -2.68 -2.98 -8.55
N ALA A 136 -2.40 -4.13 -9.16
CA ALA A 136 -1.26 -4.33 -10.06
C ALA A 136 -1.39 -3.59 -11.41
N LEU A 137 -2.60 -3.12 -11.77
CA LEU A 137 -2.81 -2.30 -12.96
C LEU A 137 -2.34 -0.85 -12.77
N LEU A 138 -2.32 -0.36 -11.55
CA LEU A 138 -2.00 1.03 -11.22
C LEU A 138 -0.48 1.22 -11.16
N ALA A 139 -0.01 2.36 -11.68
CA ALA A 139 1.34 2.80 -11.40
C ALA A 139 1.50 3.19 -9.91
N ASP A 140 2.76 3.25 -9.46
CA ASP A 140 3.08 3.78 -8.13
C ASP A 140 2.56 5.21 -7.99
N GLY A 141 1.91 5.50 -6.86
CA GLY A 141 1.34 6.83 -6.60
C GLY A 141 -0.04 7.08 -7.22
N TYR A 142 -0.71 6.06 -7.77
CA TYR A 142 -2.08 6.17 -8.29
C TYR A 142 -3.08 5.29 -7.53
N ALA A 143 -4.36 5.64 -7.60
CA ALA A 143 -5.48 4.93 -7.00
C ALA A 143 -6.68 4.89 -7.95
N PHE A 144 -7.59 3.93 -7.74
CA PHE A 144 -8.92 3.99 -8.34
C PHE A 144 -9.81 4.90 -7.50
N ALA A 145 -10.60 5.70 -8.19
CA ALA A 145 -11.67 6.50 -7.63
C ALA A 145 -12.98 6.24 -8.39
N ASP A 146 -14.08 6.56 -7.74
CA ASP A 146 -15.37 6.65 -8.41
C ASP A 146 -15.32 7.70 -9.53
N ALA A 147 -15.89 7.36 -10.69
CA ALA A 147 -15.86 8.24 -11.85
C ALA A 147 -16.66 9.54 -11.64
N ASP A 148 -17.71 9.51 -10.82
CA ASP A 148 -18.64 10.63 -10.62
C ASP A 148 -18.30 11.47 -9.38
N SER A 149 -17.75 10.86 -8.32
CA SER A 149 -17.57 11.52 -7.01
C SER A 149 -16.13 11.76 -6.56
N ASP A 150 -15.14 11.22 -7.27
CA ASP A 150 -13.70 11.26 -6.92
C ASP A 150 -13.35 10.51 -5.63
N GLU A 151 -14.31 9.76 -5.07
CA GLU A 151 -14.10 8.95 -3.88
C GLU A 151 -13.12 7.81 -4.17
N ILE A 152 -12.02 7.74 -3.40
CA ILE A 152 -11.03 6.67 -3.50
C ILE A 152 -11.66 5.33 -3.15
N LEU A 153 -11.52 4.35 -4.05
CA LEU A 153 -12.11 3.03 -3.90
C LEU A 153 -11.12 2.04 -3.27
N ASN A 154 -11.59 1.29 -2.28
CA ASN A 154 -10.88 0.14 -1.75
C ASN A 154 -11.15 -1.09 -2.64
N VAL A 155 -10.28 -1.32 -3.63
CA VAL A 155 -10.47 -2.42 -4.59
C VAL A 155 -10.31 -3.82 -3.99
N SER A 156 -9.89 -3.95 -2.73
CA SER A 156 -9.96 -5.23 -2.01
C SER A 156 -11.38 -5.62 -1.62
N ASN A 157 -12.30 -4.65 -1.58
CA ASN A 157 -13.70 -4.84 -1.17
C ASN A 157 -14.71 -4.37 -2.23
N VAL A 158 -14.29 -3.53 -3.16
CA VAL A 158 -15.15 -2.91 -4.18
C VAL A 158 -14.80 -3.48 -5.55
N ASP A 159 -15.80 -4.07 -6.19
CA ASP A 159 -15.67 -4.62 -7.53
C ASP A 159 -15.65 -3.53 -8.59
N ILE A 160 -14.76 -3.68 -9.57
CA ILE A 160 -14.50 -2.70 -10.64
C ILE A 160 -14.85 -3.15 -12.09
N PRO A 161 -15.17 -4.43 -12.41
CA PRO A 161 -15.63 -4.83 -13.74
C PRO A 161 -16.88 -4.12 -14.21
N ASP A 162 -17.87 -3.92 -13.35
CA ASP A 162 -19.17 -3.35 -13.74
C ASP A 162 -19.41 -1.94 -13.16
N ARG A 163 -18.33 -1.27 -12.74
CA ARG A 163 -18.39 0.07 -12.12
C ARG A 163 -17.63 1.09 -12.96
N ALA A 164 -18.24 2.27 -13.13
CA ALA A 164 -17.52 3.41 -13.67
C ALA A 164 -16.42 3.87 -12.68
N VAL A 165 -15.15 3.78 -13.10
CA VAL A 165 -14.01 4.15 -12.27
C VAL A 165 -13.07 5.07 -13.03
N LYS A 166 -12.30 5.88 -12.31
CA LYS A 166 -11.19 6.65 -12.87
C LYS A 166 -9.93 6.45 -12.06
N VAL A 167 -8.80 6.75 -12.68
CA VAL A 167 -7.49 6.67 -12.03
C VAL A 167 -7.04 8.08 -11.68
N VAL A 168 -6.71 8.27 -10.40
CA VAL A 168 -6.31 9.57 -9.82
C VAL A 168 -4.99 9.42 -9.07
N GLU A 169 -4.34 10.55 -8.80
CA GLU A 169 -3.19 10.56 -7.90
C GLU A 169 -3.61 10.08 -6.50
N HIS A 170 -2.76 9.25 -5.91
CA HIS A 170 -2.98 8.68 -4.60
C HIS A 170 -2.68 9.72 -3.52
N THR A 171 -3.65 10.00 -2.65
CA THR A 171 -3.53 11.03 -1.60
C THR A 171 -2.81 10.56 -0.33
N ASP A 172 -2.25 9.34 -0.34
CA ASP A 172 -1.48 8.73 0.76
C ASP A 172 -2.20 8.79 2.12
N GLN A 173 -3.52 8.57 2.10
CA GLN A 173 -4.36 8.52 3.29
C GLN A 173 -4.20 7.18 4.03
N TYR A 174 -3.05 7.00 4.68
CA TYR A 174 -2.77 5.85 5.53
C TYR A 174 -3.32 6.05 6.94
N HIS A 175 -4.03 5.04 7.43
CA HIS A 175 -4.36 4.88 8.84
C HIS A 175 -3.83 3.53 9.32
N ASN A 176 -2.97 3.54 10.34
CA ASN A 176 -2.24 2.36 10.80
C ASN A 176 -1.63 1.56 9.63
N GLY A 177 -1.00 2.27 8.68
CA GLY A 177 -0.23 1.66 7.58
C GLY A 177 -1.08 1.02 6.49
N LYS A 178 -2.40 1.11 6.61
CA LYS A 178 -3.38 0.71 5.61
C LYS A 178 -3.94 1.96 4.95
N CYS A 179 -3.93 2.02 3.62
CA CYS A 179 -4.52 3.12 2.89
C CYS A 179 -6.01 2.89 2.66
N ALA A 180 -6.79 3.97 2.56
CA ALA A 180 -8.18 3.94 2.13
C ALA A 180 -8.42 3.16 0.82
N CYS A 181 -7.45 3.14 -0.11
CA CYS A 181 -7.56 2.42 -1.39
C CYS A 181 -7.30 0.90 -1.29
N GLY A 182 -6.99 0.37 -0.10
CA GLY A 182 -6.68 -1.04 0.12
C GLY A 182 -5.18 -1.39 0.07
N ARG A 183 -4.32 -0.46 -0.36
CA ARG A 183 -2.86 -0.67 -0.34
C ARG A 183 -2.31 -0.68 1.08
N VAL A 184 -1.39 -1.61 1.35
CA VAL A 184 -0.54 -1.59 2.55
C VAL A 184 0.73 -0.80 2.25
N CYS A 185 1.18 0.02 3.20
CA CYS A 185 2.43 0.75 3.02
C CYS A 185 3.62 -0.21 3.07
N ASP A 186 4.37 -0.31 1.97
CA ASP A 186 5.70 -0.92 2.00
C ASP A 186 6.67 0.05 2.68
N HIS A 187 7.30 -0.41 3.77
CA HIS A 187 8.22 0.38 4.59
C HIS A 187 9.69 0.24 4.17
N ALA A 188 10.02 -0.66 3.23
CA ALA A 188 11.41 -0.90 2.83
C ALA A 188 12.08 0.38 2.31
N GLY A 189 13.21 0.75 2.92
CA GLY A 189 13.99 1.93 2.56
C GLY A 189 13.30 3.28 2.82
N LYS A 190 12.15 3.29 3.51
CA LYS A 190 11.31 4.48 3.74
C LYS A 190 11.21 4.87 5.21
N VAL A 191 11.97 4.23 6.09
CA VAL A 191 11.99 4.52 7.54
C VAL A 191 13.06 5.56 7.86
N ASP A 192 12.68 6.59 8.60
CA ASP A 192 13.57 7.69 8.98
C ASP A 192 14.44 7.37 10.20
N SER A 193 15.23 8.36 10.63
CA SER A 193 16.10 8.21 11.81
C SER A 193 15.34 8.09 13.14
N ALA A 194 14.06 8.45 13.20
CA ALA A 194 13.21 8.30 14.37
C ALA A 194 12.47 6.96 14.39
N GLY A 195 12.54 6.17 13.31
CA GLY A 195 11.86 4.88 13.16
C GLY A 195 10.48 5.00 12.51
N TYR A 196 10.12 6.16 11.98
CA TYR A 196 8.85 6.43 11.32
C TYR A 196 8.95 6.24 9.82
N CYS A 197 7.93 5.67 9.20
CA CYS A 197 7.83 5.67 7.76
C CYS A 197 7.59 7.10 7.25
N THR A 198 8.45 7.56 6.34
CA THR A 198 8.35 8.88 5.70
C THR A 198 7.10 9.05 4.82
N ARG A 199 6.46 7.94 4.44
CA ARG A 199 5.25 7.93 3.60
C ARG A 199 3.95 7.83 4.41
N CYS A 200 3.81 6.81 5.25
CA CYS A 200 2.57 6.58 6.01
C CYS A 200 2.61 7.16 7.43
N HIS A 201 3.74 7.72 7.85
CA HIS A 201 3.97 8.30 9.18
C HIS A 201 3.73 7.33 10.36
N MET A 202 3.64 6.02 10.10
CA MET A 202 3.60 5.00 11.15
C MET A 202 4.98 4.81 11.78
N LEU A 203 5.02 4.60 13.09
CA LEU A 203 6.20 4.06 13.78
C LEU A 203 6.42 2.59 13.37
N VAL A 204 7.46 2.33 12.58
CA VAL A 204 7.78 0.99 12.05
C VAL A 204 8.87 0.33 12.88
N GLU A 205 9.92 1.07 13.22
CA GLU A 205 11.07 0.59 14.00
C GLU A 205 10.94 1.10 15.44
N ALA A 206 9.97 0.53 16.17
CA ALA A 206 9.51 1.08 17.45
C ALA A 206 10.49 0.88 18.62
N PHE A 207 11.39 -0.10 18.55
CA PHE A 207 12.28 -0.45 19.67
C PHE A 207 13.74 -0.35 19.27
N GLU A 208 14.60 0.06 20.21
CA GLU A 208 16.05 0.11 20.02
C GLU A 208 16.78 -0.56 21.18
N THR A 209 17.78 -1.41 20.88
CA THR A 209 18.76 -1.90 21.84
C THR A 209 20.12 -2.05 21.18
N GLY A 210 21.19 -1.71 21.88
CA GLY A 210 22.57 -1.82 21.38
C GLY A 210 22.82 -1.03 20.06
N GLY A 211 22.10 0.07 19.84
CA GLY A 211 22.17 0.87 18.61
C GLY A 211 21.51 0.22 17.38
N LYS A 212 20.80 -0.90 17.55
CA LYS A 212 20.01 -1.56 16.51
C LYS A 212 18.52 -1.36 16.78
N ARG A 213 17.75 -1.24 15.69
CA ARG A 213 16.31 -1.00 15.77
C ARG A 213 15.52 -2.23 15.36
N TYR A 214 14.33 -2.35 15.93
CA TYR A 214 13.46 -3.52 15.83
C TYR A 214 12.02 -3.08 15.65
N THR A 215 11.28 -3.83 14.86
CA THR A 215 9.87 -3.57 14.57
C THR A 215 8.93 -4.00 15.68
N SER A 216 9.39 -4.86 16.58
CA SER A 216 8.60 -5.38 17.71
C SER A 216 9.45 -5.55 18.97
N LEU A 217 8.78 -5.58 20.12
CA LEU A 217 9.43 -5.75 21.42
C LEU A 217 10.04 -7.15 21.53
N GLU A 218 9.39 -8.17 20.99
CA GLU A 218 9.83 -9.57 21.02
C GLU A 218 11.12 -9.76 20.24
N ASN A 219 11.27 -9.08 19.10
CA ASN A 219 12.51 -9.08 18.33
C ASN A 219 13.64 -8.38 19.10
N ALA A 220 13.34 -7.25 19.75
CA ALA A 220 14.29 -6.55 20.61
C ALA A 220 14.69 -7.42 21.83
N LEU A 221 13.74 -8.09 22.48
CA LEU A 221 13.97 -9.01 23.60
C LEU A 221 14.80 -10.22 23.18
N THR A 222 14.57 -10.75 21.98
CA THR A 222 15.35 -11.86 21.43
C THR A 222 16.81 -11.45 21.26
N ALA A 223 17.07 -10.24 20.74
CA ALA A 223 18.41 -9.73 20.51
C ALA A 223 19.13 -9.25 21.79
N ALA A 224 18.37 -8.72 22.77
CA ALA A 224 18.91 -8.21 24.02
C ALA A 224 19.62 -9.29 24.85
N GLN A 225 20.69 -8.88 25.52
CA GLN A 225 21.37 -9.63 26.56
C GLN A 225 20.89 -9.22 27.95
N ASP A 226 21.27 -10.00 28.96
CA ASP A 226 21.02 -9.63 30.34
C ASP A 226 21.75 -8.33 30.71
N GLY A 227 21.00 -7.37 31.27
CA GLY A 227 21.43 -6.02 31.61
C GLY A 227 21.17 -4.98 30.52
N ASP A 228 20.76 -5.39 29.32
CA ASP A 228 20.53 -4.45 28.22
C ASP A 228 19.33 -3.54 28.47
N THR A 229 19.37 -2.37 27.85
CA THR A 229 18.25 -1.43 27.78
C THR A 229 17.57 -1.50 26.42
N ILE A 230 16.27 -1.78 26.42
CA ILE A 230 15.38 -1.64 25.27
C ILE A 230 14.64 -0.31 25.40
N THR A 231 14.76 0.54 24.40
CA THR A 231 14.15 1.88 24.36
C THR A 231 13.01 1.93 23.37
N LEU A 232 11.83 2.39 23.80
CA LEU A 232 10.69 2.71 22.93
C LEU A 232 10.93 4.05 22.23
N ARG A 233 10.71 4.11 20.91
CA ARG A 233 11.06 5.27 20.07
C ARG A 233 9.90 6.21 19.76
N GLY A 234 8.68 5.82 20.12
CA GLY A 234 7.45 6.59 19.94
C GLY A 234 6.26 5.89 20.60
N PRO A 235 5.09 6.54 20.69
CA PRO A 235 3.88 5.88 21.16
C PRO A 235 3.52 4.70 20.24
N LEU A 236 3.17 3.56 20.82
CA LEU A 236 2.88 2.34 20.08
C LEU A 236 1.69 1.59 20.70
N ASP A 237 0.74 1.20 19.86
CA ASP A 237 -0.30 0.24 20.21
C ASP A 237 0.08 -1.15 19.66
N ILE A 238 0.05 -2.17 20.51
CA ILE A 238 0.42 -3.54 20.17
C ILE A 238 -0.85 -4.38 20.01
N GLU A 239 -0.93 -5.12 18.90
CA GLU A 239 -2.08 -5.96 18.55
C GLU A 239 -1.98 -7.41 19.04
N ASN A 240 -0.88 -7.79 19.70
CA ASN A 240 -0.65 -9.16 20.18
C ASN A 240 -1.81 -9.66 21.06
N ALA A 241 -2.39 -10.81 20.74
CA ALA A 241 -3.43 -11.41 21.57
C ALA A 241 -2.88 -11.82 22.95
N GLU A 242 -1.76 -12.53 22.99
CA GLU A 242 -1.10 -12.97 24.22
C GLU A 242 -0.18 -11.89 24.82
N PRO A 243 0.10 -11.93 26.13
CA PRO A 243 1.10 -11.06 26.72
C PRO A 243 2.49 -11.32 26.16
N ILE A 244 3.27 -10.26 26.02
CA ILE A 244 4.68 -10.38 25.69
C ILE A 244 5.43 -10.85 26.94
N GLU A 245 5.98 -12.07 26.87
CA GLU A 245 6.68 -12.68 27.98
C GLU A 245 8.14 -12.19 28.04
N ILE A 246 8.55 -11.65 29.19
CA ILE A 246 9.90 -11.15 29.46
C ILE A 246 10.59 -12.09 30.45
N SER A 247 11.54 -12.88 29.95
CA SER A 247 12.30 -13.87 30.72
C SER A 247 13.80 -13.55 30.87
N LYS A 248 14.22 -12.35 30.46
CA LYS A 248 15.59 -11.85 30.58
C LYS A 248 15.68 -10.67 31.53
N ASN A 249 16.85 -10.47 32.13
CA ASN A 249 17.08 -9.31 33.00
C ASN A 249 17.30 -8.08 32.12
N ILE A 250 16.34 -7.16 32.03
CA ILE A 250 16.43 -6.01 31.10
C ILE A 250 15.86 -4.73 31.70
N ILE A 251 16.24 -3.60 31.12
CA ILE A 251 15.60 -2.31 31.34
C ILE A 251 14.71 -2.02 30.12
N LEU A 252 13.40 -1.86 30.33
CA LEU A 252 12.47 -1.34 29.34
C LEU A 252 12.25 0.16 29.59
N ASN A 253 12.96 0.99 28.84
CA ASN A 253 12.81 2.44 28.87
C ASN A 253 11.72 2.87 27.87
N LEU A 254 10.59 3.37 28.38
CA LEU A 254 9.48 3.84 27.55
C LEU A 254 9.73 5.24 26.97
N ASN A 255 10.83 5.90 27.36
CA ASN A 255 11.31 7.16 26.78
C ASN A 255 10.26 8.29 26.74
N GLY A 256 9.41 8.37 27.76
CA GLY A 256 8.31 9.32 27.87
C GLY A 256 7.08 8.97 27.04
N HIS A 257 7.08 7.83 26.33
CA HIS A 257 5.98 7.39 25.48
C HIS A 257 5.02 6.43 26.17
N THR A 258 3.89 6.17 25.52
CA THR A 258 2.90 5.18 25.92
C THR A 258 3.04 3.93 25.06
N LEU A 259 3.15 2.78 25.73
CA LEU A 259 2.99 1.46 25.14
C LEU A 259 1.60 0.94 25.50
N SER A 260 0.72 0.76 24.50
CA SER A 260 -0.66 0.34 24.73
C SER A 260 -1.02 -0.99 24.08
N LYS A 261 -2.12 -1.58 24.54
CA LYS A 261 -2.74 -2.77 23.96
C LYS A 261 -4.24 -2.78 24.20
N SER A 262 -5.02 -3.07 23.16
CA SER A 262 -6.48 -3.17 23.22
C SER A 262 -7.00 -4.59 23.43
N ALA A 263 -6.18 -5.61 23.20
CA ALA A 263 -6.54 -7.00 23.44
C ALA A 263 -6.67 -7.32 24.94
N GLU A 264 -7.42 -8.39 25.23
CA GLU A 264 -7.95 -8.71 26.56
C GLU A 264 -6.90 -9.14 27.60
N ASN A 265 -5.85 -9.83 27.15
CA ASN A 265 -4.78 -10.27 28.04
C ASN A 265 -3.82 -9.13 28.33
N ALA A 266 -3.00 -9.28 29.37
CA ALA A 266 -1.99 -8.29 29.71
C ALA A 266 -1.05 -7.94 28.56
N LEU A 267 -0.47 -6.73 28.60
CA LEU A 267 0.52 -6.29 27.61
C LEU A 267 1.84 -7.02 27.87
N LEU A 268 2.33 -6.95 29.12
CA LEU A 268 3.60 -7.58 29.52
C LEU A 268 3.35 -8.65 30.58
N ARG A 269 4.13 -9.73 30.50
CA ARG A 269 4.23 -10.74 31.55
C ARG A 269 5.69 -11.01 31.90
N ILE A 270 6.07 -10.74 33.14
CA ILE A 270 7.45 -10.91 33.61
C ILE A 270 7.61 -12.29 34.23
N LEU A 271 8.55 -13.09 33.72
CA LEU A 271 8.75 -14.49 34.08
C LEU A 271 10.16 -14.73 34.62
N GLY A 272 10.30 -14.98 35.92
CA GLY A 272 11.57 -15.39 36.53
C GLY A 272 12.76 -14.45 36.32
N SER A 273 12.52 -13.19 35.95
CA SER A 273 13.51 -12.21 35.50
C SER A 273 13.44 -10.91 36.31
N ASN A 274 14.52 -10.13 36.29
CA ASN A 274 14.59 -8.79 36.88
C ASN A 274 14.37 -7.76 35.78
N VAL A 275 13.19 -7.13 35.76
CA VAL A 275 12.83 -6.14 34.75
C VAL A 275 12.63 -4.80 35.40
N ALA A 276 13.29 -3.76 34.89
CA ALA A 276 12.97 -2.38 35.22
C ALA A 276 12.14 -1.78 34.09
N ILE A 277 10.97 -1.24 34.37
CA ILE A 277 10.21 -0.41 33.43
C ILE A 277 10.42 1.04 33.85
N MET A 278 10.81 1.89 32.91
CA MET A 278 11.21 3.26 33.20
C MET A 278 10.54 4.28 32.28
N ASN A 279 10.29 5.47 32.82
CA ASN A 279 10.02 6.70 32.09
C ASN A 279 8.91 6.59 31.02
N GLY A 280 7.65 6.43 31.43
CA GLY A 280 6.52 6.46 30.49
C GLY A 280 5.26 5.75 31.00
N LYS A 281 4.44 5.25 30.08
CA LYS A 281 3.16 4.60 30.41
C LYS A 281 3.00 3.23 29.74
N VAL A 282 2.52 2.24 30.51
CA VAL A 282 1.97 0.99 29.97
C VAL A 282 0.46 1.01 30.18
N LEU A 283 -0.31 0.91 29.09
CA LEU A 283 -1.76 1.16 29.09
C LEU A 283 -2.53 0.01 28.45
N SER A 284 -3.50 -0.56 29.18
CA SER A 284 -4.55 -1.35 28.54
C SER A 284 -5.69 -0.45 28.09
N THR A 285 -6.07 -0.56 26.81
CA THR A 285 -7.22 0.13 26.21
C THR A 285 -8.41 -0.79 25.96
N CYS A 286 -8.37 -2.03 26.50
CA CYS A 286 -9.40 -3.04 26.27
C CYS A 286 -10.78 -2.57 26.75
N THR A 287 -11.77 -2.56 25.87
CA THR A 287 -13.13 -2.11 26.18
C THR A 287 -14.10 -3.27 26.44
N SER A 288 -13.77 -4.49 26.00
CA SER A 288 -14.66 -5.66 26.12
C SER A 288 -14.79 -6.16 27.56
N LYS A 289 -13.73 -6.07 28.36
CA LYS A 289 -13.71 -6.42 29.78
C LYS A 289 -12.55 -5.74 30.52
N PRO A 290 -12.54 -5.76 31.85
CA PRO A 290 -11.39 -5.37 32.65
C PRO A 290 -10.12 -6.09 32.23
N ALA A 291 -9.04 -5.35 31.92
CA ALA A 291 -7.76 -5.93 31.53
C ALA A 291 -6.59 -5.30 32.29
N THR A 292 -5.61 -6.14 32.62
CA THR A 292 -4.39 -5.75 33.33
C THR A 292 -3.33 -5.23 32.36
N ALA A 293 -2.54 -4.22 32.72
CA ALA A 293 -1.46 -3.77 31.85
C ALA A 293 -0.20 -4.65 31.97
N VAL A 294 0.24 -4.94 33.19
CA VAL A 294 1.45 -5.75 33.48
C VAL A 294 1.15 -6.86 34.48
N GLU A 295 1.58 -8.08 34.14
CA GLU A 295 1.57 -9.25 35.02
C GLU A 295 2.99 -9.59 35.49
N VAL A 296 3.17 -9.87 36.78
CA VAL A 296 4.44 -10.33 37.34
C VAL A 296 4.28 -11.74 37.89
N GLY A 297 5.05 -12.67 37.30
CA GLY A 297 5.06 -14.09 37.65
C GLY A 297 4.02 -14.92 36.91
N LYS A 298 4.16 -16.25 37.07
CA LYS A 298 3.21 -17.30 36.67
C LYS A 298 3.37 -18.45 37.67
N PHE A 299 2.37 -19.31 37.84
CA PHE A 299 2.40 -20.40 38.84
C PHE A 299 3.69 -21.24 38.80
N ASP A 300 4.26 -21.50 37.62
CA ASP A 300 5.49 -22.29 37.45
C ASP A 300 6.78 -21.45 37.35
N HIS A 301 6.68 -20.11 37.48
CA HIS A 301 7.79 -19.17 37.29
C HIS A 301 7.85 -18.19 38.47
N THR A 302 8.52 -18.60 39.54
CA THR A 302 8.75 -17.77 40.74
C THR A 302 10.02 -16.92 40.61
N GLY A 303 10.15 -15.88 41.43
CA GLY A 303 11.38 -15.07 41.50
C GLY A 303 11.49 -13.90 40.53
N ALA A 304 10.43 -13.60 39.76
CA ALA A 304 10.36 -12.36 38.99
C ALA A 304 10.47 -11.13 39.91
N LYS A 305 11.20 -10.11 39.46
CA LYS A 305 11.30 -8.80 40.12
C LYS A 305 10.96 -7.72 39.11
N LEU A 306 10.12 -6.78 39.54
CA LEU A 306 9.74 -5.61 38.77
C LEU A 306 10.20 -4.36 39.52
N THR A 307 10.95 -3.50 38.84
CA THR A 307 11.27 -2.14 39.29
C THR A 307 10.54 -1.14 38.41
N LEU A 308 9.91 -0.13 39.02
CA LEU A 308 9.20 0.94 38.31
C LEU A 308 9.87 2.28 38.65
N ASP A 309 10.33 3.01 37.65
CA ASP A 309 10.91 4.34 37.83
C ASP A 309 10.28 5.36 36.87
N ASN A 310 9.58 6.35 37.42
CA ASN A 310 8.81 7.33 36.64
C ASN A 310 7.84 6.67 35.62
N VAL A 311 7.08 5.67 36.06
CA VAL A 311 6.14 4.90 35.21
C VAL A 311 4.72 5.00 35.71
N THR A 312 3.78 5.09 34.76
CA THR A 312 2.35 4.85 34.99
C THR A 312 1.93 3.50 34.40
N LEU A 313 1.32 2.63 35.21
CA LEU A 313 0.67 1.41 34.74
C LEU A 313 -0.84 1.57 34.86
N GLU A 314 -1.57 1.41 33.76
CA GLU A 314 -3.01 1.70 33.70
C GLU A 314 -3.76 0.53 33.04
N GLY A 315 -4.60 -0.14 33.83
CA GLY A 315 -5.51 -1.18 33.33
C GLY A 315 -6.80 -0.57 32.77
N SER A 316 -7.59 -1.37 32.06
CA SER A 316 -8.83 -0.89 31.45
C SER A 316 -10.06 -1.23 32.28
N VAL A 317 -11.09 -0.38 32.25
CA VAL A 317 -12.39 -0.62 32.89
C VAL A 317 -13.38 -1.01 31.79
N GLY A 318 -13.24 -2.19 31.19
CA GLY A 318 -14.22 -2.67 30.21
C GLY A 318 -15.64 -2.74 30.81
N GLY A 319 -16.68 -2.63 29.98
CA GLY A 319 -18.07 -2.25 30.34
C GLY A 319 -18.89 -3.16 31.30
N GLY A 320 -18.24 -3.96 32.15
CA GLY A 320 -18.87 -4.73 33.22
C GLY A 320 -19.02 -3.95 34.53
N ILE A 321 -20.11 -4.21 35.25
CA ILE A 321 -20.34 -3.66 36.59
C ILE A 321 -19.54 -4.50 37.60
N GLY A 322 -18.47 -3.93 38.16
CA GLY A 322 -17.67 -4.54 39.24
C GLY A 322 -16.26 -4.99 38.81
N SER A 323 -15.25 -4.41 39.48
CA SER A 323 -13.79 -4.53 39.27
C SER A 323 -13.25 -3.97 37.94
N GLY A 324 -12.69 -2.76 37.97
CA GLY A 324 -11.86 -2.25 36.87
C GLY A 324 -10.56 -3.02 36.74
N GLY A 325 -9.99 -3.06 35.55
CA GLY A 325 -8.70 -3.69 35.29
C GLY A 325 -7.60 -2.97 36.06
N THR A 326 -6.64 -3.72 36.57
CA THR A 326 -5.55 -3.18 37.38
C THR A 326 -4.34 -2.84 36.52
N GLY A 327 -3.66 -1.73 36.77
CA GLY A 327 -2.38 -1.45 36.08
C GLY A 327 -1.33 -2.56 36.28
N LEU A 328 -1.34 -3.20 37.44
CA LEU A 328 -0.38 -4.23 37.83
C LEU A 328 -1.11 -5.40 38.51
N SER A 329 -0.80 -6.62 38.09
CA SER A 329 -1.19 -7.86 38.76
C SER A 329 0.04 -8.67 39.12
N ILE A 330 0.07 -9.22 40.34
CA ILE A 330 1.19 -10.00 40.86
C ILE A 330 0.67 -11.37 41.25
N VAL A 331 1.22 -12.41 40.64
CA VAL A 331 0.86 -13.79 40.97
C VAL A 331 1.46 -14.15 42.34
N PRO A 332 0.67 -14.72 43.28
CA PRO A 332 1.14 -15.09 44.62
C PRO A 332 2.42 -15.95 44.57
N GLY A 333 3.42 -15.60 45.40
CA GLY A 333 4.76 -16.20 45.40
C GLY A 333 5.85 -15.32 44.77
N THR A 334 5.48 -14.16 44.24
CA THR A 334 6.37 -13.15 43.64
C THR A 334 6.55 -11.96 44.60
N LYS A 335 7.76 -11.37 44.69
CA LYS A 335 8.05 -10.23 45.60
C LYS A 335 8.27 -8.93 44.81
N LEU A 336 7.56 -7.86 45.18
CA LEU A 336 7.86 -6.48 44.78
C LEU A 336 8.97 -5.91 45.67
N TRP A 337 9.89 -5.14 45.08
CA TRP A 337 10.97 -4.44 45.79
C TRP A 337 11.05 -2.99 45.33
#